data_AF-A0AAW4J1Z8-F1
#
_entry.id   AF-A0AAW4J1Z8-F1
#
_cell.length_a   1.000
_cell.length_b   1.000
_cell.length_c   1.000
_cell.angle_alpha   90.00
_cell.angle_beta   90.00
_cell.angle_gamma   90.00
#
_symmetry.space_group_name_H-M   'P 1'
#
loop_
_entity.id
_entity.type
_entity.pdbx_description
1 polymer ?
#
loop_
_entity_poly.entity_id
_entity_poly.type
_entity_poly.pdbx_seq_one_letter_code
_entity_poly.pdbx_strand_id
1 'polypeptide(L)' 'MAYVCEVLQIVDNVQTCVQWTEYSFLQSLAITRSQMTVIAKEIGSICAILIAYTFIAKAVKLA' A
#
# COMPACT_ATOMS: atom_id res chain seq x y z
N MET A 1 19.54 2.85 -9.63
CA MET A 1 18.61 1.77 -10.02
C MET A 1 19.16 0.47 -9.48
N ALA A 2 18.40 -0.24 -8.64
CA ALA A 2 18.78 -1.54 -8.11
C ALA A 2 18.12 -2.62 -8.97
N TYR A 3 18.81 -3.73 -9.21
CA TYR A 3 18.28 -4.87 -9.96
C TYR A 3 18.26 -6.09 -9.04
N VAL A 4 17.16 -6.84 -9.09
CA VAL A 4 17.01 -8.09 -8.34
C VAL A 4 16.84 -9.25 -9.30
N CYS A 5 17.30 -10.42 -8.88
CA CYS A 5 17.13 -11.63 -9.66
C CYS A 5 15.67 -12.09 -9.60
N GLU A 6 15.02 -12.23 -10.75
CA GLU A 6 13.67 -12.76 -10.87
C GLU A 6 13.67 -14.28 -11.02
N VAL A 7 14.62 -14.82 -11.80
CA VAL A 7 14.71 -16.26 -12.09
C VAL A 7 16.12 -16.76 -11.80
N LEU A 8 16.21 -17.64 -10.81
CA LEU A 8 17.43 -18.37 -10.43
C LEU A 8 17.46 -19.71 -11.14
N GLN A 9 18.58 -20.04 -11.78
CA GLN A 9 18.82 -21.35 -12.39
C GLN A 9 20.17 -21.89 -11.94
N ILE A 10 20.24 -23.21 -11.81
CA ILE A 10 21.49 -23.90 -11.50
C ILE A 10 22.13 -24.27 -12.84
N VAL A 11 23.24 -23.61 -13.16
CA VAL A 11 24.06 -23.90 -14.35
C VAL A 11 25.40 -24.37 -13.84
N ASP A 12 25.85 -25.54 -14.27
CA ASP A 12 27.12 -26.15 -13.83
C ASP A 12 27.30 -26.22 -12.30
N ASN A 13 26.21 -26.59 -11.60
CA ASN A 13 26.17 -26.65 -10.14
C ASN A 13 26.37 -25.31 -9.41
N VAL A 14 26.32 -24.19 -10.13
CA VAL A 14 26.38 -22.83 -9.58
C VAL A 14 25.01 -22.17 -9.74
N GLN A 15 24.52 -21.57 -8.66
CA GLN A 15 23.28 -20.82 -8.68
C GLN A 15 23.52 -19.48 -9.39
N THR A 16 22.95 -19.33 -10.59
CA THR A 16 23.12 -18.15 -11.45
C THR A 16 21.79 -17.48 -11.69
N CYS A 17 21.82 -16.16 -11.86
CA CYS A 17 20.63 -15.40 -12.23
C CYS A 17 20.55 -15.28 -13.75
N VAL A 18 19.48 -15.81 -14.34
CA VAL A 18 19.25 -15.76 -15.79
C VAL A 18 18.33 -14.63 -16.21
N GLN A 19 17.56 -14.08 -15.28
CA GLN A 19 16.65 -12.96 -15.53
C GLN A 19 16.75 -11.93 -14.40
N TRP A 20 17.21 -10.74 -14.77
CA TRP A 20 17.30 -9.58 -13.88
C TRP A 20 16.13 -8.65 -14.17
N THR A 21 15.47 -8.18 -13.10
CA THR A 21 14.38 -7.21 -13.20
C THR A 21 14.70 -5.98 -12.36
N GLU A 22 14.13 -4.85 -12.74
CA GLU A 22 14.29 -3.61 -12.00
C GLU A 22 13.60 -3.70 -10.65
N TYR A 23 14.36 -3.46 -9.58
CA TYR A 23 13.79 -3.40 -8.25
C TYR A 23 13.04 -2.09 -8.07
N SER A 24 11.71 -2.19 -8.01
CA SER A 24 10.85 -1.09 -7.60
C SER A 24 10.41 -1.29 -6.16
N PHE A 25 10.78 -0.34 -5.28
CA PHE A 25 10.32 -0.32 -3.90
C PHE A 25 8.78 -0.35 -3.79
N LEU A 26 8.09 0.20 -4.78
CA LEU A 26 6.62 0.19 -4.85
C LEU A 26 6.03 -1.20 -5.09
N GLN A 27 6.76 -2.12 -5.72
CA GLN A 27 6.34 -3.51 -5.90
C GLN A 27 6.69 -4.37 -4.67
N SER A 28 7.67 -3.93 -3.86
CA SER A 28 8.05 -4.56 -2.59
C SER A 28 7.12 -4.15 -1.43
N LEU A 29 6.23 -3.17 -1.61
CA LEU A 29 5.20 -2.87 -0.63
C LEU A 29 4.15 -3.98 -0.63
N ALA A 30 3.92 -4.58 0.54
CA ALA A 30 2.92 -5.64 0.75
C ALA A 30 1.48 -5.20 0.40
N ILE A 31 1.22 -3.90 0.28
CA ILE A 31 -0.06 -3.31 -0.06
C ILE A 31 0.02 -2.76 -1.49
N THR A 32 -0.74 -3.36 -2.40
CA THR A 32 -0.90 -2.88 -3.78
C THR A 32 -1.56 -1.49 -3.78
N ARG A 33 -1.35 -0.65 -4.80
CA ARG A 33 -2.04 0.67 -4.93
C ARG A 33 -3.56 0.56 -4.82
N SER A 34 -4.13 -0.52 -5.35
CA SER A 34 -5.57 -0.83 -5.24
C SER A 34 -6.01 -1.12 -3.80
N GLN A 35 -5.13 -1.69 -2.97
CA GLN A 35 -5.43 -1.92 -1.56
C GLN A 35 -5.35 -0.63 -0.74
N MET A 36 -4.45 0.29 -1.09
CA MET A 36 -4.41 1.62 -0.45
C MET A 36 -5.71 2.41 -0.65
N THR A 37 -6.31 2.37 -1.85
CA THR A 37 -7.56 3.10 -2.10
C THR A 37 -8.74 2.52 -1.32
N VAL A 38 -8.79 1.19 -1.16
CA VAL A 38 -9.80 0.52 -0.33
C VAL A 38 -9.64 0.92 1.14
N ILE A 39 -8.42 0.86 1.68
CA ILE A 39 -8.12 1.26 3.07
C ILE A 39 -8.46 2.73 3.30
N ALA A 40 -8.09 3.61 2.36
CA ALA A 40 -8.37 5.04 2.46
C ALA A 40 -9.89 5.34 2.47
N LYS A 41 -10.68 4.57 1.71
CA LYS A 41 -12.14 4.71 1.69
C LYS A 41 -12.77 4.34 3.04
N GLU A 42 -12.36 3.22 3.63
CA GLU A 42 -12.88 2.77 4.94
C GLU A 42 -12.52 3.77 6.05
N ILE A 43 -11.26 4.24 6.07
CA ILE A 43 -10.82 5.28 7.03
C ILE A 43 -11.61 6.57 6.82
N GLY A 44 -11.80 7.00 5.56
CA GLY A 44 -12.55 8.21 5.21
C GLY A 44 -14.00 8.16 5.70
N SER A 45 -14.65 7.00 5.62
CA SER A 45 -16.02 6.78 6.12
C SER A 45 -16.12 7.05 7.63
N ILE A 46 -15.19 6.49 8.42
CA ILE A 46 -15.17 6.68 9.88
C ILE A 46 -14.89 8.15 10.22
N CYS A 47 -13.92 8.78 9.56
CA CYS A 47 -13.63 10.20 9.76
C CYS A 47 -14.84 11.09 9.45
N ALA A 48 -15.59 10.79 8.39
CA ALA A 48 -16.80 11.56 8.03
C ALA A 48 -17.87 11.50 9.13
N ILE A 49 -18.09 10.33 9.73
CA ILE A 49 -19.04 10.14 10.84
C ILE A 49 -18.61 10.96 12.07
N LEU A 50 -17.32 10.90 12.42
CA LEU A 50 -16.79 11.66 13.55
C LEU A 50 -16.91 13.17 13.33
N ILE A 51 -16.59 13.63 12.13
CA ILE A 51 -16.74 15.04 11.75
C ILE A 51 -18.20 15.46 11.85
N ALA A 52 -19.13 14.69 11.27
CA ALA A 52 -20.56 14.97 11.36
C ALA A 52 -21.05 15.06 12.82
N TYR A 53 -20.61 14.14 13.68
CA TYR A 53 -20.90 14.18 15.11
C TYR A 53 -20.38 15.47 15.77
N THR A 54 -19.15 15.89 15.48
CA THR A 54 -18.61 17.14 16.06
C THR A 54 -19.38 18.39 15.63
N PHE A 55 -19.87 18.43 14.40
CA PHE A 55 -20.72 19.53 13.92
C PHE A 55 -22.07 19.56 14.64
N ILE A 56 -22.73 18.41 14.78
CA ILE A 56 -24.01 18.30 15.49
C ILE A 56 -23.81 18.66 16.97
N ALA A 57 -22.78 18.13 17.63
CA ALA A 57 -22.49 18.43 19.03
C ALA A 57 -22.21 19.93 19.27
N LYS A 58 -21.50 20.59 18.35
CA LYS A 58 -21.30 22.05 18.41
C LYS A 58 -22.61 22.81 18.21
N ALA A 59 -23.46 22.39 17.28
CA ALA A 59 -24.75 23.02 17.03
C ALA A 59 -25.69 22.88 18.23
N VAL A 60 -25.75 21.71 18.85
CA VAL A 60 -26.58 21.43 20.05
C VAL A 60 -26.07 22.20 21.27
N LYS A 61 -24.75 22.38 21.42
CA LYS A 61 -24.18 23.15 22.54
C LYS A 61 -24.35 24.68 22.38
N LEU A 62 -24.70 25.15 21.17
CA LEU A 62 -24.95 26.55 20.87
C LEU A 62 -26.43 26.95 20.98
N ALA A 63 -27.34 25.96 21.02
CA ALA A 63 -28.78 26.12 21.24
C ALA A 63 -29.12 26.03 22.73
#